data_AF-R7F1C0-F1
#
_entry.id   AF-R7F1C0-F1
#
_cell.length_a   1.000
_cell.length_b   1.000
_cell.length_c   1.000
_cell.angle_alpha   90.00
_cell.angle_beta   90.00
_cell.angle_gamma   90.00
#
_symmetry.space_group_name_H-M   'P 1'
#
loop_
_entity.id
_entity.type
_entity.pdbx_description
1 polymer ?
#
loop_
_entity_poly.entity_id
_entity_poly.type
_entity_poly.pdbx_seq_one_letter_code
_entity_poly.pdbx_strand_id
1 'polypeptide(L)'
;MINDEVIKEIYKRYKKPVKRDELNLPYFQEILSENNPIDVDDEKVEIRNMDQFSPFKRFLIRSIYTVLEFEHMVAFVFNNHIRFLDKESSESHIHLKPEEKKSGLFGALFHH
;
A
#
# COMPACT_ATOMS: atom_id res chain seq x y z
N MET A 1 0.49 -8.99 14.18
CA MET A 1 1.82 -9.14 13.58
C MET A 1 1.71 -9.32 12.07
N ILE A 2 2.43 -8.52 11.28
CA ILE A 2 2.48 -8.65 9.82
C ILE A 2 3.52 -9.71 9.46
N ASN A 3 3.12 -10.75 8.73
CA ASN A 3 4.00 -11.81 8.22
C ASN A 3 3.63 -12.15 6.76
N ASP A 4 4.41 -13.02 6.12
CA ASP A 4 4.20 -13.40 4.72
C ASP A 4 2.82 -14.01 4.44
N GLU A 5 2.26 -14.75 5.38
CA GLU A 5 0.92 -15.35 5.24
C GLU A 5 -0.16 -14.27 5.23
N VAL A 6 -0.08 -13.32 6.16
CA VAL A 6 -0.96 -12.15 6.22
C VAL A 6 -0.86 -11.34 4.93
N ILE A 7 0.37 -11.07 4.45
CA ILE A 7 0.60 -10.34 3.19
C ILE A 7 -0.04 -11.07 2.00
N LYS A 8 0.11 -12.40 1.91
CA LYS A 8 -0.52 -13.21 0.86
C LYS A 8 -2.04 -13.11 0.92
N GLU A 9 -2.63 -13.17 2.11
CA GLU A 9 -4.09 -13.05 2.28
C GLU A 9 -4.61 -11.65 1.94
N ILE A 10 -3.86 -10.58 2.24
CA ILE A 10 -4.20 -9.22 1.80
C ILE A 10 -4.31 -9.16 0.28
N TYR A 11 -3.30 -9.63 -0.46
CA TYR A 11 -3.34 -9.64 -1.93
C TYR A 11 -4.47 -10.51 -2.51
N LYS A 12 -4.80 -11.63 -1.86
CA LYS A 12 -5.91 -12.49 -2.30
C LYS A 12 -7.26 -11.84 -2.06
N ARG A 13 -7.43 -11.15 -0.94
CA ARG A 13 -8.70 -10.52 -0.52
C ARG A 13 -8.97 -9.25 -1.32
N TYR A 14 -7.98 -8.39 -1.47
CA TYR A 14 -8.13 -7.08 -2.12
C TYR A 14 -7.61 -7.16 -3.56
N LYS A 15 -8.46 -7.66 -4.47
CA LYS A 15 -8.16 -7.74 -5.91
C LYS A 15 -8.69 -6.55 -6.72
N LYS A 16 -9.49 -5.69 -6.10
CA LYS A 16 -10.10 -4.49 -6.68
C LYS A 16 -10.16 -3.40 -5.61
N PRO A 17 -10.20 -2.12 -5.99
CA PRO A 17 -10.35 -1.05 -5.02
C PRO A 17 -11.73 -1.01 -4.38
N VAL A 18 -11.75 -0.75 -3.08
CA VAL A 18 -12.96 -0.40 -2.34
C VAL A 18 -13.43 1.01 -2.74
N LYS A 19 -14.64 1.37 -2.34
CA LYS A 19 -15.13 2.74 -2.56
C LYS A 19 -14.29 3.74 -1.77
N ARG A 20 -14.17 4.96 -2.26
CA ARG A 20 -13.37 6.01 -1.62
C ARG A 20 -13.74 6.24 -0.15
N ASP A 21 -15.03 6.25 0.17
CA ASP A 21 -15.52 6.48 1.53
C ASP A 21 -15.18 5.32 2.49
N GLU A 22 -14.98 4.11 1.96
CA GLU A 22 -14.59 2.93 2.73
C GLU A 22 -13.09 2.95 3.10
N LEU A 23 -12.29 3.83 2.48
CA LEU A 23 -10.86 3.96 2.81
C LEU A 23 -10.63 4.64 4.16
N ASN A 24 -11.62 5.38 4.67
CA ASN A 24 -11.55 6.10 5.95
C ASN A 24 -10.25 6.92 6.13
N LEU A 25 -9.80 7.61 5.08
CA LEU A 25 -8.53 8.34 5.08
C LEU A 25 -8.40 9.39 6.21
N PRO A 26 -9.46 10.12 6.63
CA PRO A 26 -9.35 11.03 7.77
C PRO A 26 -8.93 10.35 9.08
N TYR A 27 -9.41 9.13 9.33
CA TYR A 27 -9.01 8.35 10.51
C TYR A 27 -7.52 7.96 10.46
N PHE A 28 -7.04 7.52 9.30
CA PHE A 28 -5.63 7.16 9.15
C PHE A 28 -4.70 8.38 9.16
N GLN A 29 -5.18 9.54 8.71
CA GLN A 29 -4.46 10.80 8.84
C GLN A 29 -4.23 11.17 10.31
N GLU A 30 -5.22 10.96 11.17
CA GLU A 30 -5.09 11.17 12.62
C GLU A 30 -4.09 10.19 13.26
N ILE A 31 -4.22 8.88 12.99
CA ILE A 31 -3.31 7.88 13.56
C ILE A 31 -1.84 8.14 13.18
N LEU A 32 -1.60 8.59 11.95
CA LEU A 32 -0.25 8.75 11.42
C LEU A 32 0.36 10.13 11.71
N SER A 33 -0.38 11.06 12.31
CA SER A 33 0.00 12.47 12.37
C SER A 33 1.32 12.75 13.07
N GLU A 34 1.69 11.92 14.06
CA GLU A 34 2.91 12.11 14.84
C GLU A 34 4.16 11.65 14.09
N ASN A 35 4.13 10.45 13.53
CA ASN A 35 5.34 9.75 13.07
C ASN A 35 5.45 9.61 11.55
N ASN A 36 4.32 9.51 10.84
CA ASN A 36 4.27 9.42 9.38
C ASN A 36 3.14 10.31 8.79
N PRO A 37 3.14 11.62 9.09
CA PRO A 37 2.02 12.50 8.76
C PRO A 37 1.68 12.49 7.28
N ILE A 38 0.40 12.31 6.98
CA ILE A 38 -0.15 12.36 5.63
C ILE A 38 -1.08 13.55 5.45
N ASP A 39 -0.99 14.20 4.30
CA ASP A 39 -2.02 15.12 3.82
C ASP A 39 -2.91 14.38 2.82
N VAL A 40 -4.23 14.55 2.96
CA VAL A 40 -5.23 13.96 2.07
C VAL A 40 -5.99 15.09 1.40
N ASP A 41 -6.03 15.08 0.07
CA ASP A 41 -6.87 15.98 -0.72
C ASP A 41 -7.92 15.18 -1.53
N ASP A 42 -8.45 15.79 -2.58
CA ASP A 42 -9.46 15.17 -3.42
C ASP A 42 -8.97 14.01 -4.30
N GLU A 43 -7.67 13.96 -4.60
CA GLU A 43 -7.11 13.06 -5.59
C GLU A 43 -5.99 12.17 -5.05
N LYS A 44 -5.26 12.63 -4.05
CA LYS A 44 -4.00 12.03 -3.61
C LYS A 44 -3.82 12.08 -2.09
N VAL A 45 -2.88 11.26 -1.67
CA VAL A 45 -2.28 11.25 -0.34
C VAL A 45 -0.80 11.61 -0.49
N GLU A 46 -0.30 12.49 0.37
CA GLU A 46 1.09 12.93 0.41
C GLU A 46 1.71 12.72 1.79
N ILE A 47 2.85 12.02 1.85
CA ILE A 47 3.62 11.80 3.08
C ILE A 47 4.52 13.02 3.34
N ARG A 48 4.36 13.67 4.49
CA ARG A 48 4.98 14.97 4.78
C ARG A 48 6.45 14.90 5.16
N ASN A 49 6.82 13.88 5.93
CA ASN A 49 8.17 13.66 6.45
C ASN A 49 9.09 12.91 5.46
N MET A 50 8.74 12.89 4.16
CA MET A 50 9.53 12.25 3.11
C MET A 50 10.15 13.29 2.16
N ASP A 51 11.33 12.97 1.61
CA ASP A 51 12.02 13.81 0.63
C ASP A 51 11.12 14.20 -0.56
N GLN A 52 11.18 15.48 -0.96
CA GLN A 52 10.28 16.04 -1.99
C GLN A 52 10.41 15.38 -3.37
N PHE A 53 11.59 14.82 -3.69
CA PHE A 53 11.88 14.14 -4.94
C PHE A 53 11.69 12.64 -4.84
N SER A 54 11.31 12.12 -3.68
CA SER A 54 11.00 10.72 -3.51
C SER A 54 9.80 10.35 -4.40
N PRO A 55 9.94 9.33 -5.27
CA PRO A 55 8.81 8.82 -6.07
C PRO A 55 7.72 8.19 -5.19
N PHE A 56 8.03 7.97 -3.92
CA PHE A 56 7.19 7.35 -2.91
C PHE A 56 6.45 8.36 -2.04
N LYS A 57 6.68 9.66 -2.22
CA LYS A 57 6.07 10.71 -1.40
C LYS A 57 4.57 10.85 -1.62
N ARG A 58 4.10 10.63 -2.85
CA ARG A 58 2.72 10.89 -3.26
C ARG A 58 2.12 9.69 -3.97
N PHE A 59 0.86 9.40 -3.69
CA PHE A 59 0.09 8.39 -4.41
C PHE A 59 -1.36 8.78 -4.55
N LEU A 60 -2.00 8.29 -5.61
CA LEU A 60 -3.36 8.66 -5.96
C LEU A 60 -4.37 7.82 -5.18
N ILE A 61 -5.42 8.44 -4.66
CA ILE A 61 -6.49 7.75 -3.92
C ILE A 61 -7.12 6.65 -4.78
N ARG A 62 -7.32 6.90 -6.09
CA ARG A 62 -7.86 5.90 -7.03
C ARG A 62 -7.00 4.64 -7.20
N SER A 63 -5.74 4.68 -6.79
CA SER A 63 -4.85 3.50 -6.83
C SER A 63 -4.87 2.67 -5.55
N ILE A 64 -5.43 3.22 -4.46
CA ILE A 64 -5.53 2.55 -3.17
C ILE A 64 -6.67 1.54 -3.24
N TYR A 65 -6.34 0.28 -2.97
CA TYR A 65 -7.30 -0.80 -2.96
C TYR A 65 -8.05 -0.90 -1.65
N THR A 66 -7.35 -0.66 -0.54
CA THR A 66 -7.90 -0.51 0.81
C THR A 66 -6.81 0.09 1.70
N VAL A 67 -7.17 0.55 2.89
CA VAL A 67 -6.24 0.84 3.98
C VAL A 67 -6.56 -0.07 5.15
N LEU A 68 -5.54 -0.65 5.79
CA LEU A 68 -5.69 -1.58 6.91
C LEU A 68 -4.88 -1.09 8.10
N GLU A 69 -5.48 -1.17 9.27
CA GLU A 69 -4.79 -0.92 10.52
C GLU A 69 -4.22 -2.21 11.11
N PHE A 70 -2.96 -2.17 11.51
CA PHE A 70 -2.30 -3.17 12.35
C PHE A 70 -1.84 -2.49 13.64
N GLU A 71 -1.40 -3.27 14.63
CA GLU A 71 -0.94 -2.76 15.93
C GLU A 71 0.02 -1.58 15.82
N HIS A 72 1.16 -1.76 15.14
CA HIS A 72 2.20 -0.72 14.99
C HIS A 72 2.25 -0.08 13.60
N MET A 73 1.38 -0.48 12.65
CA MET A 73 1.50 -0.04 11.26
C MET A 73 0.14 0.22 10.61
N VAL A 74 0.14 1.13 9.63
CA VAL A 74 -0.96 1.31 8.68
C VAL A 74 -0.52 0.82 7.31
N ALA A 75 -1.31 -0.06 6.70
CA ALA A 75 -1.01 -0.64 5.39
C ALA A 75 -1.92 -0.03 4.31
N PHE A 76 -1.32 0.72 3.39
CA PHE A 76 -1.95 1.15 2.15
C PHE A 76 -1.75 0.05 1.10
N VAL A 77 -2.85 -0.60 0.72
CA VAL A 77 -2.82 -1.72 -0.22
C VAL A 77 -3.03 -1.17 -1.62
N PHE A 78 -2.21 -1.60 -2.57
CA PHE A 78 -2.33 -1.29 -3.99
C PHE A 78 -2.38 -2.60 -4.79
N ASN A 79 -2.62 -2.51 -6.10
CA ASN A 79 -2.70 -3.70 -6.97
C ASN A 79 -1.43 -4.59 -6.90
N ASN A 80 -0.25 -3.96 -6.92
CA ASN A 80 1.04 -4.65 -7.08
C ASN A 80 2.00 -4.47 -5.90
N HIS A 81 1.61 -3.71 -4.88
CA HIS A 81 2.44 -3.49 -3.70
C HIS A 81 1.58 -3.15 -2.49
N ILE A 82 2.16 -3.29 -1.30
CA ILE A 82 1.59 -2.77 -0.05
C ILE A 82 2.63 -1.82 0.54
N ARG A 83 2.19 -0.63 0.92
CA ARG A 83 3.00 0.33 1.66
C ARG A 83 2.60 0.29 3.12
N PHE A 84 3.58 0.06 3.98
CA PHE A 84 3.44 0.10 5.43
C PHE A 84 4.04 1.41 5.93
N LEU A 85 3.26 2.15 6.71
CA LEU A 85 3.69 3.32 7.47
C LEU A 85 3.65 2.95 8.95
N ASP A 86 4.76 3.15 9.65
CA ASP A 86 4.86 2.87 11.07
C ASP A 86 4.12 3.94 11.89
N LYS A 87 3.48 3.55 12.99
CA LYS A 87 2.73 4.46 13.86
C LYS A 87 3.61 5.10 14.93
N GLU A 88 4.76 4.51 15.24
CA GLU A 88 5.62 4.84 16.38
C GLU A 88 6.98 5.40 15.94
N SER A 89 7.30 5.32 14.64
CA SER A 89 8.54 5.83 14.05
C SER A 89 8.30 6.40 12.65
N SER A 90 9.27 7.14 12.11
CA SER A 90 9.23 7.64 10.73
C SER A 90 9.61 6.58 9.68
N GLU A 91 9.62 5.31 10.06
CA GLU A 91 9.95 4.22 9.16
C GLU A 91 8.77 3.92 8.22
N SER A 92 9.11 3.55 6.98
CA SER A 92 8.14 3.08 6.01
C SER A 92 8.74 1.98 5.15
N HIS A 93 7.92 1.02 4.77
CA HIS A 93 8.34 -0.13 3.98
C HIS A 93 7.38 -0.39 2.84
N ILE A 94 7.92 -0.88 1.73
CA ILE A 94 7.13 -1.26 0.57
C ILE A 94 7.36 -2.75 0.33
N HIS A 95 6.29 -3.52 0.40
CA HIS A 95 6.30 -4.91 -0.01
C HIS A 95 5.78 -5.01 -1.45
N LEU A 96 6.63 -5.43 -2.37
CA LEU A 96 6.25 -5.66 -3.77
C LEU A 96 5.58 -7.03 -3.92
N LYS A 97 4.47 -7.09 -4.65
CA LYS A 97 3.83 -8.36 -4.99
C LYS A 97 4.80 -9.16 -5.87
N PRO A 98 5.13 -10.42 -5.51
CA PRO A 98 5.95 -11.25 -6.37
C PRO A 98 5.29 -11.38 -7.75
N GLU A 99 6.07 -11.25 -8.82
CA GLU A 99 5.54 -11.57 -10.14
C GLU A 99 5.14 -13.05 -10.17
N GLU A 100 3.89 -13.30 -10.55
CA GLU A 100 3.50 -14.65 -10.93
C GLU A 100 4.34 -15.00 -12.14
N LYS A 101 5.36 -15.87 -11.95
CA LYS A 101 6.08 -16.46 -13.08
C LYS A 101 5.01 -16.96 -14.04
N LYS A 102 4.93 -16.37 -15.23
CA LYS A 102 4.01 -16.80 -16.29
C LYS A 102 4.46 -18.18 -16.77
N SER A 103 4.27 -19.21 -15.96
CA SER A 103 4.23 -20.60 -16.39
C SER A 103 2.87 -20.85 -17.05
N GLY A 104 2.59 -20.07 -18.10
CA GLY A 104 1.51 -20.33 -19.03
C GLY A 104 2.09 -21.11 -20.21
N LEU A 105 1.25 -21.94 -20.84
CA LEU A 105 1.58 -22.82 -21.98
C LEU A 105 2.31 -22.11 -23.15
N PHE A 106 2.30 -20.78 -23.21
CA PHE A 106 3.06 -19.98 -24.19
C PHE A 106 4.55 -19.83 -23.86
N GLY A 107 4.97 -19.96 -22.60
CA GLY A 107 6.39 -19.88 -22.23
C GLY A 107 7.22 -21.05 -22.75
N ALA A 108 6.58 -22.20 -23.00
CA ALA A 108 7.23 -23.38 -23.59
C ALA A 108 7.33 -23.33 -25.13
N LEU A 109 6.55 -22.46 -25.79
CA LEU A 109 6.46 -22.41 -27.27
C LEU A 109 7.41 -21.41 -27.92
N PHE A 110 8.03 -20.49 -27.17
CA PHE A 110 8.93 -19.46 -27.71
C PHE A 110 10.39 -19.61 -27.28
N HIS A 111 10.79 -20.80 -26.82
CA HIS A 111 12.20 -21.14 -26.64
C HIS A 111 12.63 -22.11 -27.76
N HIS A 112 12.90 -21.55 -28.94
CA HIS A 112 13.73 -22.19 -29.96
C HIS A 112 14.71 -21.18 -30.55
#